data_AF-A0A3D5ZN43-F1
#
_entry.id   AF-A0A3D5ZN43-F1
#
_cell.length_a   1.000
_cell.length_b   1.000
_cell.length_c   1.000
_cell.angle_alpha   90.00
_cell.angle_beta   90.00
_cell.angle_gamma   90.00
#
_symmetry.space_group_name_H-M   'P 1'
#
loop_
_entity.id
_entity.type
_entity.pdbx_description
1 polymer ?
#
loop_
_entity_poly.entity_id
_entity_poly.type
_entity_poly.pdbx_seq_one_letter_code
_entity_poly.pdbx_strand_id
1 'polypeptide(L)'
;MGLFLQRREKDCVTFVEDLLRYIDLLRVNIDTERKSLAAFDSEFVARCGKQFSDYRSGTGGAPSKRTGKLADDFFDGVVACNNSQQLAKHLDYYKAVVAAQLAEMSCGGKRKGLYVKLGLLLGAMVGLLFL
;
A
#
# COMPACT_ATOMS: atom_id res chain seq x y z
N MET A 1 -11.02 -17.53 -11.50
CA MET A 1 -11.17 -16.10 -11.17
C MET A 1 -10.81 -15.74 -9.73
N GLY A 2 -11.18 -16.54 -8.71
CA GLY A 2 -10.89 -16.22 -7.29
C GLY A 2 -9.41 -16.08 -6.89
N LEU A 3 -8.53 -16.96 -7.38
CA LEU A 3 -7.09 -16.93 -7.04
C LEU A 3 -6.36 -15.69 -7.58
N PHE A 4 -6.72 -15.22 -8.78
CA PHE A 4 -6.13 -14.02 -9.38
C PHE A 4 -6.52 -12.75 -8.61
N LEU A 5 -7.77 -12.67 -8.14
CA LEU A 5 -8.24 -11.56 -7.33
C LEU A 5 -7.57 -11.54 -5.96
N GLN A 6 -7.43 -12.70 -5.29
CA GLN A 6 -6.71 -12.80 -4.02
C GLN A 6 -5.23 -12.41 -4.15
N ARG A 7 -4.55 -12.84 -5.22
CA ARG A 7 -3.16 -12.47 -5.47
C ARG A 7 -3.02 -10.96 -5.67
N ARG A 8 -3.91 -10.35 -6.45
CA ARG A 8 -3.89 -8.89 -6.68
C ARG A 8 -4.20 -8.08 -5.42
N GLU A 9 -5.10 -8.57 -4.56
CA GLU A 9 -5.36 -7.95 -3.26
C GLU A 9 -4.14 -8.04 -2.34
N LYS A 10 -3.49 -9.21 -2.28
CA LYS A 10 -2.26 -9.39 -1.51
C LYS A 10 -1.15 -8.47 -2.01
N ASP A 11 -0.94 -8.43 -3.33
CA ASP A 11 0.07 -7.57 -3.95
C ASP A 11 -0.19 -6.08 -3.67
N CYS A 12 -1.47 -5.65 -3.64
CA CYS A 12 -1.84 -4.28 -3.23
C CYS A 12 -1.51 -4.02 -1.76
N VAL A 13 -1.86 -4.94 -0.85
CA VAL A 13 -1.60 -4.77 0.58
C VAL A 13 -0.10 -4.70 0.85
N THR A 14 0.68 -5.63 0.30
CA THR A 14 2.14 -5.65 0.44
C THR A 14 2.78 -4.37 -0.10
N PHE A 15 2.31 -3.85 -1.23
CA PHE A 15 2.80 -2.57 -1.75
C PHE A 15 2.55 -1.40 -0.78
N VAL A 16 1.36 -1.33 -0.17
CA VAL A 16 1.00 -0.27 0.79
C VAL A 16 1.79 -0.42 2.09
N GLU A 17 2.01 -1.64 2.56
CA GLU A 17 2.87 -1.94 3.71
C GLU A 17 4.32 -1.51 3.45
N ASP A 18 4.86 -1.80 2.27
CA ASP A 18 6.18 -1.35 1.87
C ASP A 18 6.27 0.18 1.78
N LEU A 19 5.24 0.85 1.24
CA LEU A 19 5.19 2.32 1.22
C LEU A 19 5.20 2.91 2.63
N LEU A 20 4.42 2.35 3.55
CA LEU A 20 4.40 2.79 4.94
C LEU A 20 5.77 2.60 5.60
N ARG A 21 6.38 1.42 5.40
CA ARG A 21 7.71 1.10 5.93
C ARG A 21 8.79 2.02 5.34
N TYR A 22 8.69 2.37 4.07
CA TYR A 22 9.58 3.33 3.42
C TYR A 22 9.50 4.69 4.11
N ILE A 23 8.29 5.19 4.35
CA ILE A 23 8.05 6.47 5.03
C ILE A 23 8.66 6.47 6.43
N ASP A 24 8.40 5.41 7.21
CA ASP A 24 8.92 5.27 8.57
C ASP A 24 10.45 5.26 8.61
N LEU A 25 11.09 4.47 7.75
CA LEU A 25 12.54 4.38 7.70
C LEU A 25 13.18 5.67 7.16
N LEU A 26 12.53 6.34 6.21
CA LEU A 26 13.02 7.63 5.71
C LEU A 26 12.96 8.71 6.79
N ARG A 27 11.92 8.69 7.63
CA ARG A 27 11.81 9.62 8.77
C ARG A 27 12.95 9.40 9.76
N VAL A 28 13.22 8.14 10.11
CA VAL A 28 14.35 7.78 10.98
C VAL A 28 15.69 8.16 10.36
N ASN A 29 15.87 7.95 9.05
CA ASN A 29 17.09 8.33 8.34
C ASN A 29 17.36 9.84 8.43
N ILE A 30 16.33 10.69 8.33
CA ILE A 30 16.49 12.15 8.48
C ILE A 30 17.00 12.51 9.88
N ASP A 31 16.49 11.84 10.91
CA ASP A 31 16.81 12.16 12.31
C ASP A 31 18.16 11.57 12.76
N THR A 32 18.59 10.44 12.18
CA THR A 32 19.73 9.65 12.69
C THR A 32 20.87 9.48 11.69
N GLU A 33 20.68 8.66 10.65
CA GLU A 33 21.75 8.20 9.75
C GLU A 33 22.15 9.21 8.67
N ARG A 34 21.22 10.09 8.28
CA ARG A 34 21.37 11.13 7.24
C ARG A 34 21.97 10.61 5.91
N LYS A 35 21.65 9.37 5.54
CA LYS A 35 22.00 8.83 4.22
C LYS A 35 21.36 9.68 3.13
N SER A 36 22.05 9.81 2.00
CA SER A 36 21.45 10.41 0.81
C SER A 36 20.24 9.59 0.36
N LEU A 37 19.27 10.25 -0.27
CA LEU A 37 18.04 9.60 -0.72
C LEU A 37 18.35 8.44 -1.69
N ALA A 38 19.34 8.59 -2.58
CA ALA A 38 19.75 7.55 -3.51
C ALA A 38 20.31 6.30 -2.81
N ALA A 39 21.13 6.49 -1.76
CA ALA A 39 21.66 5.36 -0.98
C ALA A 39 20.56 4.66 -0.18
N PHE A 40 19.65 5.44 0.42
CA PHE A 40 18.48 4.93 1.13
C PHE A 40 17.56 4.13 0.19
N ASP A 41 17.24 4.68 -0.98
CA ASP A 41 16.40 4.05 -1.99
C ASP A 41 16.99 2.71 -2.43
N SER A 42 18.29 2.66 -2.74
CA SER A 42 18.97 1.43 -3.15
C SER A 42 18.91 0.35 -2.07
N GLU A 43 19.16 0.70 -0.81
CA GLU A 43 19.09 -0.24 0.31
C GLU A 43 17.65 -0.75 0.54
N PHE A 44 16.66 0.14 0.45
CA PHE A 44 15.27 -0.21 0.65
C PHE A 44 14.74 -1.12 -0.47
N VAL A 45 15.02 -0.78 -1.73
CA VAL A 45 14.57 -1.53 -2.91
C VAL A 45 15.07 -2.97 -2.88
N ALA A 46 16.28 -3.21 -2.34
CA ALA A 46 16.84 -4.55 -2.16
C ALA A 46 16.12 -5.42 -1.12
N ARG A 47 15.32 -4.82 -0.21
CA ARG A 47 14.66 -5.50 0.92
C ARG A 47 13.13 -5.36 0.91
N CYS A 48 12.54 -4.83 -0.15
CA CYS A 48 11.10 -4.64 -0.29
C CYS A 48 10.45 -5.72 -1.15
N GLY A 49 9.11 -5.75 -1.13
CA GLY A 49 8.34 -6.58 -2.03
C GLY A 49 8.57 -6.21 -3.49
N LYS A 50 8.45 -7.22 -4.37
CA LYS A 50 8.73 -7.07 -5.80
C LYS A 50 7.94 -5.92 -6.43
N GLN A 51 6.69 -5.73 -6.06
CA GLN A 51 5.81 -4.71 -6.63
C GLN A 51 6.27 -3.29 -6.30
N PHE A 52 6.77 -3.07 -5.09
CA PHE A 52 7.33 -1.76 -4.71
C PHE A 52 8.68 -1.52 -5.40
N SER A 53 9.52 -2.57 -5.47
CA SER A 53 10.80 -2.54 -6.17
C SER A 53 10.63 -2.22 -7.67
N ASP A 54 9.71 -2.92 -8.36
CA ASP A 54 9.40 -2.70 -9.77
C ASP A 54 8.89 -1.27 -10.02
N TYR A 55 8.01 -0.78 -9.14
CA TYR A 55 7.47 0.58 -9.22
C TYR A 55 8.56 1.64 -9.05
N ARG A 56 9.42 1.53 -8.02
CA ARG A 56 10.51 2.49 -7.79
C ARG A 56 11.58 2.44 -8.86
N SER A 57 11.79 1.28 -9.48
CA SER A 57 12.76 1.11 -10.56
C SER A 57 12.22 1.52 -11.94
N GLY A 58 10.93 1.87 -12.05
CA GLY A 58 10.27 2.18 -13.32
C GLY A 58 10.08 0.97 -14.25
N THR A 59 10.36 -0.25 -13.78
CA THR A 59 10.23 -1.49 -14.55
C THR A 59 8.83 -2.09 -14.47
N GLY A 60 7.99 -1.58 -13.57
CA GLY A 60 6.58 -1.94 -13.43
C GLY A 60 5.74 -0.79 -12.89
N GLY A 61 4.43 -1.03 -12.79
CA GLY A 61 3.48 -0.06 -12.27
C GLY A 61 2.94 -0.45 -10.89
N ALA A 62 2.32 0.52 -10.21
CA ALA A 62 1.60 0.25 -8.98
C ALA A 62 0.45 -0.76 -9.21
N PRO A 63 0.13 -1.62 -8.22
CA PRO A 63 -0.85 -2.69 -8.39
C PRO A 63 -2.30 -2.19 -8.53
N SER A 64 -2.56 -0.93 -8.15
CA SER A 64 -3.85 -0.26 -8.34
C SER A 64 -3.66 1.22 -8.68
N LYS A 65 -4.61 1.83 -9.41
CA LYS A 65 -4.59 3.27 -9.74
C LYS A 65 -4.65 4.17 -8.49
N ARG A 66 -5.47 3.80 -7.50
CA ARG A 66 -5.60 4.58 -6.25
C ARG A 66 -4.28 4.58 -5.47
N THR A 67 -3.66 3.42 -5.33
CA THR A 67 -2.38 3.27 -4.62
C THR A 67 -1.23 3.91 -5.39
N GLY A 68 -1.21 3.78 -6.71
CA GLY A 68 -0.22 4.43 -7.58
C GLY A 68 -0.26 5.93 -7.43
N LYS A 69 -1.45 6.54 -7.58
CA LYS A 69 -1.60 7.98 -7.38
C LYS A 69 -1.12 8.44 -6.00
N LEU A 70 -1.46 7.71 -4.94
CA LEU A 70 -1.00 8.07 -3.60
C LEU A 70 0.53 8.00 -3.48
N ALA A 71 1.16 6.97 -4.06
CA ALA A 71 2.61 6.83 -4.07
C ALA A 71 3.28 7.93 -4.91
N ASP A 72 2.72 8.25 -6.08
CA ASP A 72 3.21 9.31 -6.96
C ASP A 72 3.14 10.68 -6.23
N ASP A 73 1.96 11.02 -5.67
CA ASP A 73 1.75 12.25 -4.89
C ASP A 73 2.71 12.33 -3.69
N PHE A 74 3.05 11.19 -3.08
CA PHE A 74 4.05 11.11 -2.02
C PHE A 74 5.47 11.39 -2.54
N PHE A 75 5.92 10.70 -3.59
CA PHE A 75 7.29 10.85 -4.09
C PHE A 75 7.55 12.21 -4.74
N ASP A 76 6.56 12.76 -5.45
CA ASP A 76 6.61 14.12 -5.99
C ASP A 76 6.82 15.15 -4.86
N GLY A 77 6.11 14.98 -3.74
CA GLY A 77 6.29 15.81 -2.56
C GLY A 77 7.64 15.65 -1.88
N VAL A 78 8.22 14.45 -1.85
CA VAL A 78 9.58 14.22 -1.32
C VAL A 78 10.62 15.00 -2.14
N VAL A 79 10.50 14.99 -3.46
CA VAL A 79 11.42 15.73 -4.35
C VAL A 79 11.22 17.25 -4.27
N ALA A 80 9.98 17.70 -4.04
CA ALA A 80 9.65 19.12 -3.92
C ALA A 80 10.04 19.75 -2.57
N CYS A 81 10.38 18.95 -1.55
CA CYS A 81 10.73 19.46 -0.23
C CYS A 81 12.10 20.15 -0.24
N ASN A 82 12.13 21.43 0.17
CA ASN A 82 13.35 22.25 0.11
C ASN A 82 14.18 22.20 1.42
N ASN A 83 13.64 21.60 2.48
CA ASN A 83 14.35 21.44 3.75
C ASN A 83 13.80 20.25 4.57
N SER A 84 14.56 19.87 5.59
CA SER A 84 14.25 18.72 6.46
C SER A 84 12.96 18.86 7.25
N GLN A 85 12.53 20.07 7.61
CA GLN A 85 11.27 20.30 8.33
C GLN A 85 10.04 20.09 7.43
N GLN A 86 10.10 20.57 6.18
CA GLN A 86 9.07 20.32 5.18
C GLN A 86 8.97 18.82 4.88
N LEU A 87 10.13 18.17 4.71
CA LEU A 87 10.19 16.74 4.48
C LEU A 87 9.61 15.96 5.67
N ALA A 88 9.98 16.30 6.91
CA ALA A 88 9.43 15.66 8.10
C ALA A 88 7.89 15.77 8.17
N LYS A 89 7.33 16.97 7.94
CA LYS A 89 5.87 17.17 7.90
C LYS A 89 5.19 16.37 6.79
N HIS A 90 5.81 16.30 5.62
CA HIS A 90 5.33 15.51 4.50
C HIS A 90 5.31 14.01 4.85
N LEU A 91 6.39 13.49 5.44
CA LEU A 91 6.46 12.11 5.90
C LEU A 91 5.40 11.80 6.97
N ASP A 92 5.24 12.67 7.98
CA ASP A 92 4.26 12.47 9.05
C ASP A 92 2.81 12.48 8.51
N TYR A 93 2.51 13.38 7.56
CA TYR A 93 1.20 13.43 6.89
C TYR A 93 0.94 12.15 6.09
N TYR A 94 1.85 11.76 5.20
CA TYR A 94 1.65 10.58 4.35
C TYR A 94 1.70 9.27 5.15
N LYS A 95 2.43 9.21 6.27
CA LYS A 95 2.35 8.10 7.22
C LYS A 95 0.91 7.88 7.70
N ALA A 96 0.24 8.95 8.13
CA ALA A 96 -1.15 8.86 8.58
C ALA A 96 -2.10 8.46 7.44
N VAL A 97 -1.93 9.03 6.25
CA VAL A 97 -2.77 8.71 5.07
C VAL A 97 -2.60 7.25 4.62
N VAL A 98 -1.36 6.79 4.50
CA VAL A 98 -1.05 5.41 4.08
C VAL A 98 -1.50 4.40 5.13
N ALA A 99 -1.31 4.69 6.42
CA ALA A 99 -1.80 3.85 7.51
C ALA A 99 -3.34 3.74 7.51
N ALA A 100 -4.05 4.84 7.26
CA ALA A 100 -5.51 4.83 7.13
C ALA A 100 -5.96 3.98 5.93
N GLN A 101 -5.29 4.12 4.77
CA GLN A 101 -5.59 3.28 3.60
C GLN A 101 -5.33 1.80 3.88
N LEU A 102 -4.23 1.46 4.57
CA LEU A 102 -3.92 0.08 4.93
C LEU A 102 -5.02 -0.51 5.84
N ALA A 103 -5.47 0.26 6.84
CA ALA A 103 -6.56 -0.14 7.72
C ALA A 103 -7.88 -0.36 6.94
N GLU A 104 -8.22 0.50 5.97
CA GLU A 104 -9.38 0.30 5.08
C GLU A 104 -9.28 -1.03 4.32
N MET A 105 -8.10 -1.38 3.81
CA MET A 105 -7.89 -2.64 3.08
C MET A 105 -8.07 -3.86 4.00
N SER A 106 -7.55 -3.80 5.23
CA SER A 106 -7.70 -4.88 6.23
C SER A 106 -9.15 -5.02 6.71
N CYS A 107 -9.90 -3.92 6.84
CA CYS A 107 -11.32 -3.93 7.23
C CYS A 107 -12.25 -4.34 6.07
N GLY A 108 -11.93 -3.97 4.83
CA GLY A 108 -12.70 -4.32 3.63
C GLY A 108 -12.73 -5.83 3.34
N GLY A 109 -11.64 -6.55 3.66
CA GLY A 109 -11.58 -8.01 3.56
C GLY A 109 -12.60 -8.73 4.46
N LYS A 110 -12.89 -8.19 5.66
CA LYS A 110 -13.91 -8.74 6.57
C LYS A 110 -15.34 -8.57 6.05
N ARG A 111 -15.64 -7.46 5.35
CA ARG A 111 -16.97 -7.23 4.77
C ARG A 111 -17.25 -8.13 3.58
N LYS A 112 -16.29 -8.35 2.67
CA LYS A 112 -16.48 -9.22 1.50
C LYS A 112 -16.77 -10.68 1.87
N GLY A 113 -16.14 -11.21 2.92
CA GLY A 113 -16.43 -12.56 3.42
C GLY A 113 -17.83 -12.72 4.01
N LEU A 114 -18.39 -11.65 4.59
CA LEU A 114 -19.75 -11.64 5.11
C LEU A 114 -20.79 -11.70 3.98
N TYR A 115 -20.60 -10.92 2.92
CA TYR A 115 -21.51 -10.92 1.75
C TYR A 115 -21.49 -12.25 0.98
N VAL A 116 -20.33 -12.91 0.87
CA VAL A 116 -20.25 -14.25 0.24
C VAL A 116 -21.00 -15.29 1.07
N LYS A 117 -20.89 -15.26 2.40
CA LYS A 117 -21.66 -16.16 3.29
C LYS A 117 -23.16 -15.87 3.26
N LEU A 118 -23.57 -14.60 3.24
CA LEU A 118 -24.99 -14.21 3.12
C LEU A 118 -25.59 -14.59 1.77
N GLY A 119 -24.85 -14.42 0.66
CA GLY A 119 -25.29 -14.84 -0.67
C GLY A 119 -25.46 -16.36 -0.79
N LEU A 120 -24.57 -17.15 -0.17
CA LEU A 120 -24.67 -18.61 -0.13
C LEU A 120 -25.88 -19.09 0.71
N LEU A 121 -26.16 -18.44 1.84
CA LEU A 121 -27.30 -18.75 2.71
C LEU A 121 -28.65 -18.40 2.06
N LEU A 122 -28.73 -17.29 1.34
CA LEU A 122 -29.94 -16.90 0.60
C LEU A 122 -30.20 -17.83 -0.60
N GLY A 123 -29.15 -18.25 -1.31
CA GLY A 123 -29.28 -19.23 -2.40
C GLY A 123 -29.75 -20.61 -1.91
N ALA A 124 -29.30 -21.06 -0.74
CA ALA A 124 -29.71 -22.33 -0.14
C ALA A 124 -31.19 -22.33 0.30
N MET A 125 -31.72 -21.19 0.77
CA MET A 125 -33.14 -21.09 1.14
C MET A 125 -34.09 -21.00 -0.05
N VAL A 126 -33.65 -20.48 -1.20
CA VAL A 126 -34.46 -20.50 -2.43
C VAL A 126 -34.52 -21.91 -3.04
N GLY A 127 -33.45 -22.71 -2.92
CA GLY A 127 -33.43 -24.10 -3.38
C GLY A 127 -34.35 -25.05 -2.59
N LEU A 128 -34.71 -24.70 -1.36
CA LEU A 128 -35.64 -25.47 -0.50
C LEU A 128 -37.12 -25.14 -0.75
N LEU A 129 -37.42 -24.05 -1.47
CA LEU A 129 -38.80 -23.65 -1.82
C LEU A 129 -39.23 -24.12 -3.22
N PHE A 130 -38.30 -24.64 -4.02
CA PHE A 130 -38.52 -25.17 -5.37
C PHE A 130 -38.29 -26.69 -5.46
N LEU A 131 -38.32 -27.39 -4.33
CA LEU A 131 -38.22 -28.86 -4.22
C LEU A 131 -39.46 -29.43 -3.52
#